data_AF-A0A2H0SJB1-F1
#
_entry.id   AF-A0A2H0SJB1-F1
#
_cell.length_a   1.000
_cell.length_b   1.000
_cell.length_c   1.000
_cell.angle_alpha   90.00
_cell.angle_beta   90.00
_cell.angle_gamma   90.00
#
_symmetry.space_group_name_H-M   'P 1'
#
loop_
_entity.id
_entity.type
_entity.pdbx_description
1 polymer ?
#
loop_
_entity_poly.entity_id
_entity_poly.type
_entity_poly.pdbx_seq_one_letter_code
_entity_poly.pdbx_strand_id
1 'polypeptide(L)'
;MINDSPKTGPKTKTETKTEPKTGTDLAREMLDRQQSADNQQPSSTAAGPAGTDEAADSDELAETLTALQNVIERGAQQLESVSRQLREKRDSLGNVFANDQELEQAREQAQLASQQAKQRQTSLQADPQVTALQVQIGELKEQQQELKETLSNHLVNYYQLTNSKSFDTSDGDQWEFEVKARVKPRRKAKN
;
A
#
# COMPACT_ATOMS: atom_id res chain seq x y z
N MET A 1 -49.57 -20.34 16.82
CA MET A 1 -49.92 -19.98 18.22
C MET A 1 -48.67 -19.33 18.80
N ILE A 2 -48.45 -18.02 18.69
CA ILE A 2 -49.17 -16.89 19.32
C ILE A 2 -49.24 -17.05 20.84
N ASN A 3 -48.31 -16.41 21.55
CA ASN A 3 -48.58 -15.41 22.59
C ASN A 3 -47.23 -14.79 22.98
N ASP A 4 -46.95 -13.53 22.67
CA ASP A 4 -47.56 -12.27 23.16
C ASP A 4 -46.96 -11.82 24.50
N SER A 5 -46.69 -10.52 24.55
CA SER A 5 -45.76 -9.81 25.44
C SER A 5 -46.31 -9.70 26.89
N PRO A 6 -45.54 -9.09 27.81
CA PRO A 6 -45.72 -7.65 27.96
C PRO A 6 -44.44 -6.85 28.19
N LYS A 7 -44.44 -5.71 27.49
CA LYS A 7 -43.66 -4.49 27.69
C LYS A 7 -44.23 -3.71 28.88
N THR A 8 -43.40 -3.17 29.77
CA THR A 8 -43.61 -1.92 30.55
C THR A 8 -42.51 -1.76 31.63
N GLY A 9 -41.46 -0.96 31.37
CA GLY A 9 -41.20 0.29 32.10
C GLY A 9 -40.04 0.13 33.11
N PRO A 10 -39.38 1.19 33.61
CA PRO A 10 -39.70 2.61 33.48
C PRO A 10 -38.63 3.45 32.75
N LYS A 11 -39.08 4.58 32.22
CA LYS A 11 -38.26 5.73 31.83
C LYS A 11 -37.79 6.45 33.10
N THR A 12 -36.49 6.67 33.26
CA THR A 12 -35.91 7.65 34.18
C THR A 12 -35.15 8.66 33.33
N LYS A 13 -35.76 9.83 33.08
CA LYS A 13 -35.48 11.10 33.75
C LYS A 13 -34.04 11.58 33.55
N THR A 14 -33.95 12.59 32.68
CA THR A 14 -33.01 13.72 32.70
C THR A 14 -32.24 13.89 34.00
N GLU A 15 -30.92 13.71 33.92
CA GLU A 15 -29.97 14.48 34.71
C GLU A 15 -28.89 14.99 33.75
N THR A 16 -28.97 16.28 33.43
CA THR A 16 -27.84 17.07 32.96
C THR A 16 -26.78 17.03 34.03
N LYS A 17 -25.92 16.00 33.97
CA LYS A 17 -24.69 15.95 34.74
C LYS A 17 -23.78 17.00 34.11
N THR A 18 -23.72 18.17 34.75
CA THR A 18 -22.63 19.11 34.59
C THR A 18 -21.34 18.34 34.83
N GLU A 19 -20.67 17.98 33.73
CA GLU A 19 -19.34 17.43 33.80
C GLU A 19 -18.45 18.47 34.50
N PRO A 20 -17.62 18.06 35.49
CA PRO A 20 -16.65 18.97 36.05
C PRO A 20 -15.77 19.43 34.89
N LYS A 21 -15.71 20.75 34.65
CA LYS A 21 -14.86 21.34 33.61
C LYS A 21 -13.47 20.70 33.74
N THR A 22 -13.09 19.89 32.76
CA THR A 22 -11.79 19.24 32.79
C THR A 22 -10.73 20.32 32.63
N GLY A 23 -9.51 20.12 33.14
CA GLY A 23 -8.44 21.14 33.01
C GLY A 23 -8.20 21.56 31.54
N THR A 24 -8.51 20.68 30.60
CA THR A 24 -8.56 20.95 29.15
C THR A 24 -9.65 21.94 28.73
N ASP A 25 -10.81 21.94 29.38
CA ASP A 25 -11.90 22.89 29.11
C ASP A 25 -11.59 24.27 29.70
N LEU A 26 -10.98 24.30 30.89
CA LEU A 26 -10.56 25.54 31.55
C LEU A 26 -9.45 26.27 30.76
N ALA A 27 -8.47 25.51 30.25
CA ALA A 27 -7.39 26.06 29.41
C ALA A 27 -7.92 26.63 28.09
N ARG A 28 -8.98 26.04 27.53
CA ARG A 28 -9.60 26.51 26.29
C ARG A 28 -10.43 27.77 26.51
N GLU A 29 -11.14 27.86 27.64
CA GLU A 29 -11.91 29.04 28.04
C GLU A 29 -11.01 30.26 28.32
N MET A 30 -9.83 30.04 28.91
CA MET A 30 -8.84 31.09 29.16
C MET A 30 -8.20 31.67 27.89
N LEU A 31 -7.91 30.82 26.89
CA LEU A 31 -7.31 31.25 25.64
C LEU A 31 -8.26 32.14 24.81
N ASP A 32 -9.56 31.84 24.82
CA ASP A 32 -10.59 32.68 24.20
C ASP A 32 -10.76 34.03 24.93
N ARG A 33 -10.56 34.05 26.26
CA ARG A 33 -10.66 35.27 27.08
C ARG A 33 -9.50 36.23 26.85
N GLN A 34 -8.28 35.73 26.68
CA GLN A 34 -7.11 36.56 26.36
C GLN A 34 -7.21 37.18 24.95
N GLN A 35 -7.76 36.48 23.96
CA GLN A 35 -7.96 37.03 22.62
C GLN A 35 -9.01 38.15 22.57
N SER A 36 -9.88 38.23 23.58
CA SER A 36 -10.95 39.22 23.67
C SER A 36 -10.52 40.55 24.33
N ALA A 37 -9.37 40.58 25.02
CA ALA A 37 -8.95 41.71 25.86
C ALA A 37 -8.13 42.79 25.11
N ASP A 38 -7.68 42.53 23.88
CA ASP A 38 -6.70 43.37 23.17
C ASP A 38 -7.30 44.56 22.37
N ASN A 39 -8.58 44.92 22.59
CA ASN A 39 -9.28 45.91 21.74
C ASN A 39 -9.95 47.10 22.46
N GLN A 40 -9.51 47.52 23.66
CA GLN A 40 -9.94 48.82 24.21
C GLN A 40 -8.80 49.61 24.85
N GLN A 41 -8.47 50.73 24.21
CA GLN A 41 -7.47 51.74 24.58
C GLN A 41 -8.05 52.72 25.63
N PRO A 42 -7.22 53.34 26.52
CA PRO A 42 -7.68 53.89 27.79
C PRO A 42 -7.90 55.42 27.78
N SER A 43 -8.83 55.90 28.60
CA SER A 43 -8.87 57.29 29.05
C SER A 43 -8.71 57.39 30.59
N SER A 44 -7.70 58.18 30.95
CA SER A 44 -7.28 58.74 32.25
C SER A 44 -8.28 58.74 33.43
N THR A 45 -7.84 58.32 34.63
CA THR A 45 -7.43 59.18 35.77
C THR A 45 -7.21 58.35 37.06
N ALA A 46 -6.17 58.71 37.84
CA ALA A 46 -5.92 58.42 39.27
C ALA A 46 -5.35 57.04 39.71
N ALA A 47 -4.04 57.05 39.97
CA ALA A 47 -3.32 56.52 41.15
C ALA A 47 -3.90 55.33 41.97
N GLY A 48 -3.38 54.11 41.68
CA GLY A 48 -3.12 52.99 42.62
C GLY A 48 -4.30 52.09 43.03
N PRO A 49 -4.13 50.75 43.23
CA PRO A 49 -2.89 49.97 43.36
C PRO A 49 -2.71 48.92 42.24
N ALA A 50 -1.68 49.10 41.41
CA ALA A 50 -1.34 48.20 40.31
C ALA A 50 -0.57 46.93 40.77
N GLY A 51 -1.01 46.26 41.85
CA GLY A 51 -0.20 45.19 42.47
C GLY A 51 -0.97 44.00 43.02
N THR A 52 -2.28 43.87 42.76
CA THR A 52 -3.09 42.77 43.32
C THR A 52 -3.77 41.90 42.26
N ASP A 53 -4.18 42.45 41.11
CA ASP A 53 -4.76 41.66 40.01
C ASP A 53 -3.70 40.80 39.28
N GLU A 54 -2.53 41.35 38.96
CA GLU A 54 -1.45 40.63 38.25
C GLU A 54 -0.92 39.40 39.00
N ALA A 55 -0.97 39.43 40.33
CA ALA A 55 -0.54 38.30 41.17
C ALA A 55 -1.55 37.16 41.15
N ALA A 56 -2.86 37.48 41.12
CA ALA A 56 -3.91 36.48 41.04
C ALA A 56 -3.95 35.81 39.65
N ASP A 57 -3.78 36.59 38.58
CA ASP A 57 -3.68 36.07 37.21
C ASP A 57 -2.43 35.20 37.02
N SER A 58 -1.32 35.56 37.69
CA SER A 58 -0.09 34.75 37.71
C SER A 58 -0.26 33.43 38.46
N ASP A 59 -0.99 33.42 39.58
CA ASP A 59 -1.27 32.21 40.36
C ASP A 59 -2.21 31.25 39.61
N GLU A 60 -3.25 31.76 38.95
CA GLU A 60 -4.18 30.96 38.13
C GLU A 60 -3.48 30.37 36.88
N LEU A 61 -2.57 31.13 36.27
CA LEU A 61 -1.72 30.65 35.19
C LEU A 61 -0.76 29.54 35.68
N ALA A 62 -0.15 29.71 36.85
CA ALA A 62 0.73 28.71 37.44
C ALA A 62 -0.01 27.41 37.78
N GLU A 63 -1.23 27.49 38.30
CA GLU A 63 -2.09 26.32 38.57
C GLU A 63 -2.48 25.61 37.26
N THR A 64 -2.83 26.37 36.21
CA THR A 64 -3.17 25.83 34.89
C THR A 64 -1.97 25.14 34.23
N LEU A 65 -0.78 25.74 34.30
CA LEU A 65 0.44 25.15 33.78
C LEU A 65 0.79 23.86 34.52
N THR A 66 0.62 23.83 35.84
CA THR A 66 0.84 22.63 36.65
C THR A 66 -0.15 21.52 36.28
N ALA A 67 -1.44 21.85 36.10
CA ALA A 67 -2.45 20.90 35.66
C ALA A 67 -2.15 20.33 34.26
N LEU A 68 -1.75 21.19 33.32
CA LEU A 68 -1.37 20.78 31.97
C LEU A 68 -0.13 19.88 31.98
N GLN A 69 0.89 20.24 32.76
CA GLN A 69 2.09 19.44 32.92
C GLN A 69 1.76 18.03 33.43
N ASN A 70 0.90 17.91 34.45
CA ASN A 70 0.47 16.61 34.97
C ASN A 70 -0.27 15.76 33.92
N VAL A 71 -1.09 16.38 33.06
CA VAL A 71 -1.78 15.68 31.96
C VAL A 71 -0.79 15.22 30.89
N ILE A 72 0.17 16.06 30.53
CA ILE A 72 1.22 15.73 29.56
C ILE A 72 2.08 14.59 30.08
N GLU A 73 2.51 14.65 31.35
CA GLU A 73 3.33 13.62 31.98
C GLU A 73 2.59 12.27 32.03
N ARG A 74 1.32 12.28 32.45
CA ARG A 74 0.48 11.07 32.44
C ARG A 74 0.31 10.52 31.02
N GLY A 75 0.08 11.38 30.03
CA GLY A 75 -0.05 11.00 28.63
C GLY A 75 1.24 10.38 28.07
N ALA A 76 2.38 10.96 28.39
CA ALA A 76 3.70 10.45 27.98
C ALA A 76 3.98 9.07 28.59
N GLN A 77 3.72 8.88 29.89
CA GLN A 77 3.87 7.59 30.56
C GLN A 77 2.93 6.52 29.98
N GLN A 78 1.69 6.89 29.67
CA GLN A 78 0.74 5.97 29.05
C GLN A 78 1.17 5.59 27.63
N LEU A 79 1.68 6.54 26.84
CA LEU A 79 2.20 6.28 25.50
C LEU A 79 3.41 5.33 25.54
N GLU A 80 4.33 5.52 26.48
CA GLU A 80 5.47 4.62 26.68
C GLU A 80 5.02 3.21 27.05
N SER A 81 4.07 3.09 27.98
CA SER A 81 3.49 1.80 28.39
C SER A 81 2.82 1.07 27.22
N VAL A 82 1.98 1.77 26.45
CA VAL A 82 1.33 1.19 25.26
C VAL A 82 2.34 0.80 24.20
N SER A 83 3.36 1.63 23.96
CA SER A 83 4.43 1.33 22.99
C SER A 83 5.22 0.08 23.38
N ARG A 84 5.54 -0.08 24.66
CA ARG A 84 6.18 -1.27 25.19
C ARG A 84 5.31 -2.51 25.01
N GLN A 85 4.03 -2.43 25.38
CA GLN A 85 3.09 -3.55 25.21
C GLN A 85 2.95 -3.94 23.73
N LEU A 86 2.88 -2.97 22.81
CA LEU A 86 2.82 -3.26 21.37
C LEU A 86 4.05 -4.03 20.89
N ARG A 87 5.24 -3.64 21.36
CA ARG A 87 6.48 -4.36 21.04
C ARG A 87 6.45 -5.78 21.58
N GLU A 88 6.13 -5.96 22.86
CA GLU A 88 6.04 -7.27 23.51
C GLU A 88 5.03 -8.18 22.80
N LYS A 89 3.87 -7.65 22.37
CA LYS A 89 2.86 -8.42 21.62
C LYS A 89 3.32 -8.77 20.21
N ARG A 90 4.03 -7.88 19.52
CA ARG A 90 4.65 -8.20 18.21
C ARG A 90 5.70 -9.29 18.34
N ASP A 91 6.58 -9.18 19.32
CA ASP A 91 7.63 -10.17 19.56
C ASP A 91 7.02 -11.52 19.95
N SER A 92 5.98 -11.51 20.80
CA SER A 92 5.20 -12.71 21.14
C SER A 92 4.56 -13.34 19.91
N LEU A 93 3.94 -12.54 19.04
CA LEU A 93 3.32 -13.02 17.80
C LEU A 93 4.37 -13.63 16.85
N GLY A 94 5.52 -12.96 16.69
CA GLY A 94 6.64 -13.49 15.92
C GLY A 94 7.14 -14.83 16.47
N ASN A 95 7.25 -14.95 17.79
CA ASN A 95 7.63 -16.19 18.47
C ASN A 95 6.60 -17.30 18.27
N VAL A 96 5.30 -17.00 18.27
CA VAL A 96 4.27 -18.02 17.99
C VAL A 96 4.47 -18.61 16.61
N PHE A 97 4.64 -17.78 15.58
CA PHE A 97 4.85 -18.29 14.22
C PHE A 97 6.22 -18.95 14.00
N ALA A 98 7.25 -18.52 14.72
CA ALA A 98 8.58 -19.10 14.62
C ALA A 98 8.68 -20.48 15.30
N ASN A 99 7.88 -20.73 16.34
CA ASN A 99 7.87 -21.99 17.09
C ASN A 99 6.71 -22.91 16.70
N ASP A 100 5.89 -22.52 15.72
CA ASP A 100 4.81 -23.35 15.20
C ASP A 100 5.40 -24.48 14.36
N GLN A 101 5.40 -25.68 14.96
CA GLN A 101 5.94 -26.89 14.36
C GLN A 101 5.14 -27.34 13.13
N GLU A 102 3.83 -27.10 13.07
CA GLU A 102 3.01 -27.49 11.91
C GLU A 102 3.37 -26.62 10.70
N LEU A 103 3.55 -25.32 10.94
CA LEU A 103 3.94 -24.38 9.91
C LEU A 103 5.37 -24.62 9.41
N GLU A 104 6.31 -24.96 10.29
CA GLU A 104 7.66 -25.37 9.92
C GLU A 104 7.65 -26.65 9.07
N GLN A 105 6.94 -27.70 9.51
CA GLN A 105 6.80 -28.94 8.76
C GLN A 105 6.16 -28.72 7.38
N ALA A 106 5.12 -27.89 7.29
CA ALA A 106 4.49 -27.56 6.01
C ALA A 106 5.47 -26.84 5.05
N ARG A 107 6.31 -25.94 5.57
CA ARG A 107 7.36 -25.27 4.78
C ARG A 107 8.41 -26.26 4.30
N GLU A 108 8.88 -27.16 5.15
CA GLU A 108 9.83 -28.20 4.78
C GLU A 108 9.27 -29.12 3.70
N GLN A 109 8.03 -29.60 3.86
CA GLN A 109 7.36 -30.43 2.87
C GLN A 109 7.21 -29.71 1.52
N ALA A 110 6.85 -28.44 1.51
CA ALA A 110 6.76 -27.64 0.29
C ALA A 110 8.13 -27.49 -0.40
N GLN A 111 9.19 -27.27 0.38
CA GLN A 111 10.56 -27.20 -0.17
C GLN A 111 10.99 -28.54 -0.76
N LEU A 112 10.73 -29.65 -0.07
CA LEU A 112 11.04 -31.00 -0.56
C LEU A 112 10.27 -31.32 -1.84
N ALA A 113 8.97 -31.03 -1.89
CA ALA A 113 8.15 -31.22 -3.08
C ALA A 113 8.66 -30.39 -4.27
N SER A 114 9.06 -29.13 -4.03
CA SER A 114 9.65 -28.26 -5.05
C SER A 114 10.98 -28.81 -5.58
N GLN A 115 11.84 -29.31 -4.69
CA GLN A 115 13.11 -29.94 -5.07
C GLN A 115 12.88 -31.22 -5.88
N GLN A 116 11.95 -32.08 -5.47
CA GLN A 116 11.61 -33.31 -6.20
C GLN A 116 11.04 -33.00 -7.58
N ALA A 117 10.16 -32.00 -7.71
CA ALA A 117 9.61 -31.57 -8.99
C ALA A 117 10.71 -31.09 -9.94
N LYS A 118 11.64 -30.26 -9.45
CA LYS A 118 12.80 -29.80 -10.22
C LYS A 118 13.70 -30.96 -10.64
N GLN A 119 14.02 -31.87 -9.73
CA GLN A 119 14.86 -33.02 -10.01
C GLN A 119 14.23 -33.94 -11.06
N ARG A 120 12.91 -34.16 -10.99
CA ARG A 120 12.16 -34.92 -12.00
C ARG A 120 12.15 -34.19 -13.35
N GLN A 121 11.97 -32.88 -13.36
CA GLN A 121 12.04 -32.08 -14.58
C GLN A 121 13.41 -32.18 -15.24
N THR A 122 14.51 -32.07 -14.48
CA THR A 122 15.86 -32.23 -14.99
C THR A 122 16.09 -33.65 -15.51
N SER A 123 15.61 -34.67 -14.80
CA SER A 123 15.68 -36.07 -15.26
C SER A 123 14.91 -36.29 -16.56
N LEU A 124 13.73 -35.67 -16.71
CA LEU A 124 12.95 -35.75 -17.94
C LEU A 124 13.63 -35.00 -19.09
N GLN A 125 14.31 -33.89 -18.84
CA GLN A 125 15.09 -33.18 -19.86
C GLN A 125 16.27 -34.01 -20.37
N ALA A 126 16.86 -34.85 -19.51
CA ALA A 126 17.91 -35.79 -19.90
C ALA A 126 17.38 -37.05 -20.62
N ASP A 127 16.05 -37.25 -20.66
CA ASP A 127 15.46 -38.38 -21.39
C ASP A 127 15.75 -38.23 -22.89
N PRO A 128 16.28 -39.29 -23.55
CA PRO A 128 16.53 -39.27 -24.98
C PRO A 128 15.30 -38.91 -25.82
N GLN A 129 14.09 -39.28 -25.40
CA GLN A 129 12.86 -38.93 -26.12
C GLN A 129 12.58 -37.42 -26.07
N VAL A 130 12.78 -36.80 -24.90
CA VAL A 130 12.58 -35.34 -24.74
C VAL A 130 13.66 -34.58 -25.49
N THR A 131 14.90 -35.06 -25.45
CA THR A 131 16.01 -34.45 -26.22
C THR A 131 15.75 -34.53 -27.72
N ALA A 132 15.29 -35.68 -28.23
CA ALA A 132 14.93 -35.85 -29.64
C ALA A 132 13.82 -34.88 -30.07
N LEU A 133 12.79 -34.69 -29.23
CA LEU A 133 11.73 -33.72 -29.48
C LEU A 133 12.25 -32.29 -29.50
N GLN A 134 13.17 -31.92 -28.60
CA GLN A 134 13.78 -30.58 -28.61
C GLN A 134 14.58 -30.31 -29.88
N VAL A 135 15.34 -31.30 -30.36
CA VAL A 135 16.08 -31.21 -31.63
C VAL A 135 15.10 -31.02 -32.79
N GLN A 136 14.06 -31.85 -32.88
CA GLN A 136 13.03 -31.72 -33.92
C GLN A 136 12.33 -30.36 -33.89
N ILE A 137 12.02 -29.83 -32.70
CA ILE A 137 11.46 -28.49 -32.56
C ILE A 137 12.44 -27.43 -33.05
N GLY A 138 13.75 -27.60 -32.80
CA GLY A 138 14.80 -26.73 -33.30
C GLY A 138 14.87 -26.73 -34.83
N GLU A 139 14.90 -27.92 -35.44
CA GLU A 139 14.92 -28.12 -36.89
C GLU A 139 13.68 -27.51 -37.55
N LEU A 140 12.48 -27.76 -37.00
CA LEU A 140 11.24 -27.19 -37.52
C LEU A 140 11.22 -25.66 -37.43
N LYS A 141 11.84 -25.06 -36.42
CA LYS A 141 11.97 -23.60 -36.31
C LYS A 141 12.91 -23.03 -37.35
N GLU A 142 14.03 -23.71 -37.62
CA GLU A 142 14.97 -23.32 -38.66
C GLU A 142 14.31 -23.42 -40.05
N GLN A 143 13.66 -24.53 -40.36
CA GLN A 143 12.87 -24.71 -41.58
C GLN A 143 11.78 -23.64 -41.72
N GLN A 144 11.07 -23.31 -40.63
CA GLN A 144 10.07 -22.24 -40.66
C GLN A 144 10.70 -20.88 -40.98
N GLN A 145 11.89 -20.58 -40.44
CA GLN A 145 12.58 -19.31 -40.69
C GLN A 145 13.04 -19.23 -42.15
N GLU A 146 13.63 -20.29 -42.69
CA GLU A 146 14.03 -20.36 -44.10
C GLU A 146 12.83 -20.19 -45.05
N LEU A 147 11.72 -20.88 -44.77
CA LEU A 147 10.48 -20.73 -45.55
C LEU A 147 9.93 -19.30 -45.49
N LYS A 148 9.98 -18.64 -44.32
CA LYS A 148 9.55 -17.24 -44.17
C LYS A 148 10.43 -16.29 -44.98
N GLU A 149 11.74 -16.50 -45.01
CA GLU A 149 12.67 -15.67 -45.78
C GLU A 149 12.47 -15.86 -47.29
N THR A 150 12.36 -17.11 -47.73
CA THR A 150 12.05 -17.45 -49.12
C THR A 150 10.70 -16.87 -49.54
N LEU A 151 9.65 -17.03 -48.73
CA LEU A 151 8.33 -16.48 -48.99
C LEU A 151 8.37 -14.95 -49.03
N SER A 152 9.06 -14.29 -48.10
CA SER A 152 9.22 -12.83 -48.10
C SER A 152 9.86 -12.34 -49.40
N ASN A 153 10.92 -13.02 -49.87
CA ASN A 153 11.57 -12.67 -51.14
C ASN A 153 10.60 -12.83 -52.32
N HIS A 154 9.84 -13.92 -52.36
CA HIS A 154 8.83 -14.15 -53.41
C HIS A 154 7.70 -13.12 -53.38
N LEU A 155 7.20 -12.74 -52.20
CA LEU A 155 6.15 -11.72 -52.05
C LEU A 155 6.62 -10.34 -52.49
N VAL A 156 7.87 -9.97 -52.19
CA VAL A 156 8.47 -8.73 -52.68
C VAL A 156 8.56 -8.74 -54.21
N ASN A 157 9.03 -9.84 -54.81
CA ASN A 157 9.12 -9.97 -56.27
C ASN A 157 7.73 -9.93 -56.92
N TYR A 158 6.74 -10.60 -56.33
CA TYR A 158 5.36 -10.58 -56.79
C TYR A 158 4.79 -9.16 -56.78
N TYR A 159 5.01 -8.41 -55.69
CA TYR A 159 4.61 -7.01 -55.61
C TYR A 159 5.31 -6.15 -56.66
N GLN A 160 6.59 -6.35 -56.94
CA GLN A 160 7.30 -5.61 -58.00
C GLN A 160 6.73 -5.86 -59.40
N LEU A 161 6.27 -7.08 -59.68
CA LEU A 161 5.73 -7.46 -60.99
C LEU A 161 4.26 -7.03 -61.18
N THR A 162 3.44 -7.16 -60.14
CA THR A 162 1.98 -7.00 -60.23
C THR A 162 1.45 -5.73 -59.58
N ASN A 163 2.25 -5.09 -58.71
CA ASN A 163 1.82 -4.04 -57.78
C ASN A 163 0.64 -4.44 -56.88
N SER A 164 0.30 -5.73 -56.79
CA SER A 164 -0.74 -6.26 -55.90
C SER A 164 -0.14 -6.69 -54.57
N LYS A 165 -0.85 -6.37 -53.48
CA LYS A 165 -0.54 -6.80 -52.11
C LYS A 165 -1.39 -7.98 -51.65
N SER A 166 -2.08 -8.61 -52.58
CA SER A 166 -2.92 -9.78 -52.33
C SER A 166 -2.66 -10.86 -53.37
N PHE A 167 -2.73 -12.11 -52.94
CA PHE A 167 -2.63 -13.28 -53.81
C PHE A 167 -3.70 -14.30 -53.44
N ASP A 168 -4.18 -15.02 -54.45
CA ASP A 168 -5.16 -16.09 -54.25
C ASP A 168 -4.45 -17.41 -53.95
N THR A 169 -4.97 -18.13 -52.97
CA THR A 169 -4.52 -19.48 -52.63
C THR A 169 -5.26 -20.52 -53.48
N SER A 170 -4.68 -21.71 -53.62
CA SER A 170 -5.31 -22.83 -54.33
C SER A 170 -6.66 -23.25 -53.72
N ASP A 171 -6.88 -22.92 -52.46
CA ASP A 171 -8.10 -23.23 -51.71
C ASP A 171 -9.21 -22.18 -51.93
N GLY A 172 -8.95 -21.14 -52.73
CA GLY A 172 -9.90 -20.09 -53.07
C GLY A 172 -9.93 -18.92 -52.08
N ASP A 173 -9.06 -18.93 -51.07
CA ASP A 173 -8.91 -17.81 -50.14
C ASP A 173 -7.95 -16.76 -50.71
N GLN A 174 -8.30 -15.48 -50.57
CA GLN A 174 -7.41 -14.36 -50.90
C GLN A 174 -6.64 -13.92 -49.66
N TRP A 175 -5.31 -13.92 -49.74
CA TRP A 175 -4.42 -13.53 -48.65
C TRP A 175 -3.80 -12.18 -48.95
N GLU A 176 -3.78 -11.29 -47.95
CA GLU A 176 -3.12 -9.98 -48.02
C GLU A 176 -1.77 -10.01 -47.31
N PHE A 177 -0.76 -9.33 -47.87
CA PHE A 177 0.56 -9.19 -47.27
C PHE A 177 1.08 -7.75 -47.32
N GLU A 178 1.95 -7.40 -46.37
CA GLU A 178 2.54 -6.06 -46.27
C GLU A 178 4.05 -6.11 -46.53
N VAL A 179 4.54 -5.27 -47.44
CA VAL A 179 5.98 -5.11 -47.70
C VAL A 179 6.54 -4.00 -46.80
N LYS A 180 7.31 -4.37 -45.77
CA LYS A 180 7.96 -3.42 -44.85
C LYS A 180 9.43 -3.22 -45.20
N ALA A 181 9.79 -2.03 -45.68
CA ALA A 181 11.18 -1.60 -45.77
C ALA A 181 11.61 -0.89 -44.47
N ARG A 182 12.81 -1.20 -43.96
CA ARG A 182 13.41 -0.50 -42.81
C ARG A 182 14.77 0.08 -43.17
N VAL A 183 14.99 1.35 -42.83
CA VAL A 183 16.29 2.02 -42.99
C VAL A 183 17.19 1.62 -41.83
N LYS A 184 18.39 1.12 -42.12
CA LYS A 184 19.40 0.82 -41.09
C LYS A 184 20.11 2.12 -40.65
N PRO A 185 20.48 2.27 -39.37
CA PRO A 185 21.18 3.46 -38.89
C PRO A 185 22.54 3.62 -39.55
N ARG A 186 22.93 4.87 -39.88
CA ARG A 186 24.20 5.20 -40.54
C ARG A 186 25.37 4.86 -39.62
N ARG A 187 26.24 3.93 -40.03
CA ARG A 187 27.50 3.65 -39.31
C ARG A 187 28.41 4.88 -39.41
N LYS A 188 28.75 5.49 -38.27
CA LYS A 188 29.79 6.54 -38.21
C LYS A 188 31.14 5.87 -38.44
N ALA A 189 31.89 6.29 -39.46
CA ALA A 189 33.28 5.89 -39.64
C ALA A 189 34.08 6.40 -38.42
N LYS A 190 34.80 5.49 -37.74
CA LYS A 190 35.80 5.90 -36.75
C LYS A 190 36.99 6.47 -37.52
N ASN A 191 37.27 7.77 -37.30
CA ASN A 191 38.59 8.34 -37.57
C ASN A 191 39.62 7.78 -36.60
#